data_AF-A0A3M1TEK9-F1
#
_entry.id   AF-A0A3M1TEK9-F1
#
_cell.length_a   1.000
_cell.length_b   1.000
_cell.length_c   1.000
_cell.angle_alpha   90.00
_cell.angle_beta   90.00
_cell.angle_gamma   90.00
#
_symmetry.space_group_name_H-M   'P 1'
#
loop_
_entity.id
_entity.type
_entity.pdbx_description
1 polymer ?
#
loop_
_entity_poly.entity_id
_entity_poly.type
_entity_poly.pdbx_seq_one_letter_code
_entity_poly.pdbx_strand_id
1 'polypeptide(L)'
;MGAVEETKTDEAFLQALYRGSDLLGKGELEAARDSLREALELKPGDPKAKNLYGLACFKLGDYETALKLYQELVHDNPTDATLRVNLGLVHLKSGRFEAAIKELSTATDLDATRRRAWNYLGLAYARVGDYAQARECFAQAGSEQMVARMERALAGEPFEEEEGGPLPAAADASAARRASEPAAAAPQAVEAEAQAVEAAAATEAPHRAEVGPAQVGGEPFRVEVDLVAGDETEEVIVDLEEETDVLLGSEDDGTGADVGEDAAWQSVSAEAVVLAPAQAGPAPGEGTLPSPRPVDAPAPPAPSEWQGPVGLLQAAARAGVETTGDLTFAVGGEVVVVNVGSEVLMRTAGLLAAEGALTFTPEVKRFRGRATDKPYGEGAGRMLRVRGPGRVLLARGEWVWRPLRLDGADGYFMERSVTAFDESLTYENGRVPSPVCEDLNLVHLRGNGSVLLQLPGPLLALDLGPGGPVRVPPARLVGWHGAITPRIVSLADEGGDAGGPLVAVELVGEGVVLLCLSQ
;
A
#
# COMPACT_ATOMS: atom_id res chain seq x y z
N MET A 1 6.76 -38.28 15.46
CA MET A 1 7.46 -38.00 14.19
C MET A 1 6.67 -36.97 13.41
N GLY A 2 5.47 -37.29 12.90
CA GLY A 2 4.53 -36.38 12.22
C GLY A 2 4.72 -34.88 12.48
N ALA A 3 4.36 -34.37 13.66
CA ALA A 3 4.46 -32.94 14.00
C ALA A 3 5.85 -32.27 13.83
N VAL A 4 6.96 -33.02 13.76
CA VAL A 4 8.35 -32.52 13.52
C VAL A 4 8.75 -32.64 12.04
N GLU A 5 7.91 -33.26 11.23
CA GLU A 5 8.03 -33.46 9.79
C GLU A 5 7.09 -32.46 9.10
N GLU A 6 5.87 -32.34 9.59
CA GLU A 6 4.82 -31.36 9.29
C GLU A 6 5.31 -29.91 9.48
N THR A 7 5.85 -29.56 10.66
CA THR A 7 6.44 -28.22 10.90
C THR A 7 7.61 -27.89 9.97
N LYS A 8 8.32 -28.88 9.42
CA LYS A 8 9.37 -28.64 8.40
C LYS A 8 8.79 -28.45 7.01
N THR A 9 7.70 -29.16 6.69
CA THR A 9 6.92 -28.90 5.47
C THR A 9 6.34 -27.48 5.50
N ASP A 10 5.87 -27.01 6.65
CA ASP A 10 5.41 -25.62 6.85
C ASP A 10 6.56 -24.60 6.72
N GLU A 11 7.70 -24.83 7.36
CA GLU A 11 8.87 -23.94 7.28
C GLU A 11 9.40 -23.86 5.83
N ALA A 12 9.50 -25.00 5.13
CA ALA A 12 9.89 -25.05 3.72
C ALA A 12 8.86 -24.37 2.79
N PHE A 13 7.56 -24.58 3.04
CA PHE A 13 6.48 -23.94 2.28
C PHE A 13 6.55 -22.42 2.41
N LEU A 14 6.66 -21.91 3.64
CA LEU A 14 6.79 -20.48 3.90
C LEU A 14 8.08 -19.92 3.28
N GLN A 15 9.21 -20.63 3.37
CA GLN A 15 10.46 -20.22 2.75
C GLN A 15 10.34 -20.10 1.22
N ALA A 16 9.72 -21.10 0.56
CA ALA A 16 9.48 -21.10 -0.88
C ALA A 16 8.53 -19.96 -1.30
N LEU A 17 7.44 -19.76 -0.54
CA LEU A 17 6.45 -18.71 -0.78
C LEU A 17 7.04 -17.29 -0.64
N TYR A 18 7.74 -17.02 0.46
CA TYR A 18 8.37 -15.70 0.69
C TYR A 18 9.49 -15.43 -0.31
N ARG A 19 10.32 -16.43 -0.64
CA ARG A 19 11.34 -16.32 -1.70
C ARG A 19 10.69 -16.03 -3.05
N GLY A 20 9.61 -16.73 -3.39
CA GLY A 20 8.82 -16.48 -4.57
C GLY A 20 8.32 -15.04 -4.66
N SER A 21 7.74 -14.53 -3.57
CA SER A 21 7.24 -13.15 -3.47
C SER A 21 8.33 -12.08 -3.55
N ASP A 22 9.52 -12.33 -3.00
CA ASP A 22 10.68 -11.43 -3.07
C ASP A 22 11.31 -11.39 -4.46
N LEU A 23 11.43 -12.54 -5.14
CA LEU A 23 11.86 -12.63 -6.53
C LEU A 23 10.85 -11.98 -7.49
N LEU A 24 9.55 -12.15 -7.22
CA LEU A 24 8.47 -11.44 -7.90
C LEU A 24 8.67 -9.91 -7.81
N GLY A 25 8.85 -9.36 -6.60
CA GLY A 25 9.09 -7.93 -6.39
C GLY A 25 10.37 -7.38 -7.05
N LYS A 26 11.32 -8.25 -7.39
CA LYS A 26 12.56 -7.91 -8.13
C LYS A 26 12.43 -8.04 -9.66
N GLY A 27 11.35 -8.63 -10.16
CA GLY A 27 11.21 -8.98 -11.56
C GLY A 27 12.03 -10.21 -11.99
N GLU A 28 12.50 -11.04 -11.06
CA GLU A 28 13.23 -12.30 -11.35
C GLU A 28 12.23 -13.43 -11.68
N LEU A 29 11.44 -13.24 -12.74
CA LEU A 29 10.17 -13.94 -12.99
C LEU A 29 10.28 -15.47 -13.07
N GLU A 30 11.27 -16.02 -13.77
CA GLU A 30 11.45 -17.47 -13.89
C GLU A 30 11.85 -18.11 -12.55
N ALA A 31 12.74 -17.46 -11.80
CA ALA A 31 13.17 -17.93 -10.49
C ALA A 31 12.03 -17.81 -9.45
N ALA A 32 11.20 -16.77 -9.58
CA ALA A 32 9.99 -16.58 -8.80
C ALA A 32 8.97 -17.70 -9.10
N ARG A 33 8.63 -17.92 -10.37
CA ARG A 33 7.77 -19.03 -10.83
C ARG A 33 8.24 -20.37 -10.28
N ASP A 34 9.54 -20.65 -10.36
CA ASP A 34 10.09 -21.94 -9.93
C ASP A 34 10.05 -22.11 -8.39
N SER A 35 10.26 -21.05 -7.61
CA SER A 35 10.09 -21.08 -6.14
C SER A 35 8.62 -21.16 -5.72
N LEU A 36 7.70 -20.59 -6.50
CA LEU A 36 6.25 -20.65 -6.24
C LEU A 36 5.64 -21.99 -6.66
N ARG A 37 6.23 -22.66 -7.66
CA ARG A 37 5.94 -24.08 -7.93
C ARG A 37 6.38 -24.97 -6.78
N GLU A 38 7.55 -24.76 -6.20
CA GLU A 38 8.02 -25.47 -4.99
C GLU A 38 7.03 -25.29 -3.82
N ALA A 39 6.51 -24.07 -3.60
CA ALA A 39 5.47 -23.82 -2.60
C ALA A 39 4.16 -24.59 -2.91
N LEU A 40 3.74 -24.67 -4.18
CA LEU A 40 2.56 -25.45 -4.59
C LEU A 40 2.79 -26.98 -4.58
N GLU A 41 4.01 -27.46 -4.76
CA GLU A 41 4.36 -28.88 -4.59
C GLU A 41 4.27 -29.29 -3.10
N LEU A 42 4.53 -28.35 -2.18
CA LEU A 42 4.39 -28.55 -0.73
C LEU A 42 2.95 -28.36 -0.23
N LYS A 43 2.20 -27.38 -0.75
CA LYS A 43 0.77 -27.13 -0.44
C LYS A 43 -0.05 -26.81 -1.71
N PRO A 44 -0.54 -27.83 -2.45
CA PRO A 44 -1.25 -27.63 -3.72
C PRO A 44 -2.56 -26.83 -3.63
N GLY A 45 -3.17 -26.80 -2.45
CA GLY A 45 -4.41 -26.07 -2.19
C GLY A 45 -4.23 -24.62 -1.74
N ASP A 46 -3.00 -24.16 -1.42
CA ASP A 46 -2.80 -22.84 -0.85
C ASP A 46 -3.11 -21.72 -1.86
N PRO A 47 -4.10 -20.84 -1.59
CA PRO A 47 -4.54 -19.88 -2.58
C PRO A 47 -3.55 -18.73 -2.78
N LYS A 48 -2.76 -18.36 -1.75
CA LYS A 48 -1.71 -17.34 -1.86
C LYS A 48 -0.60 -17.81 -2.79
N ALA A 49 -0.19 -19.08 -2.67
CA ALA A 49 0.74 -19.73 -3.58
C ALA A 49 0.16 -19.83 -5.00
N LYS A 50 -1.11 -20.23 -5.18
CA LYS A 50 -1.78 -20.27 -6.50
C LYS A 50 -1.79 -18.90 -7.18
N ASN A 51 -2.13 -17.83 -6.44
CA ASN A 51 -2.20 -16.46 -6.96
C ASN A 51 -0.83 -15.93 -7.38
N LEU A 52 0.16 -16.01 -6.48
CA LEU A 52 1.51 -15.56 -6.80
C LEU A 52 2.11 -16.35 -7.97
N TYR A 53 1.88 -17.67 -8.05
CA TYR A 53 2.30 -18.50 -9.18
C TYR A 53 1.56 -18.12 -10.48
N GLY A 54 0.26 -17.86 -10.41
CA GLY A 54 -0.56 -17.38 -11.54
C GLY A 54 -0.07 -16.03 -12.06
N LEU A 55 0.31 -15.11 -11.18
CA LEU A 55 0.89 -13.81 -11.52
C LEU A 55 2.29 -13.94 -12.13
N ALA A 56 3.12 -14.87 -11.63
CA ALA A 56 4.40 -15.21 -12.25
C ALA A 56 4.21 -15.72 -13.70
N CYS A 57 3.29 -16.67 -13.90
CA CYS A 57 2.94 -17.18 -15.23
C CYS A 57 2.39 -16.09 -16.15
N PHE A 58 1.48 -15.23 -15.67
CA PHE A 58 0.92 -14.12 -16.44
C PHE A 58 2.01 -13.15 -16.92
N LYS A 59 2.97 -12.77 -16.05
CA LYS A 59 4.09 -11.89 -16.41
C LYS A 59 5.09 -12.53 -17.38
N LEU A 60 5.21 -13.86 -17.37
CA LEU A 60 5.98 -14.64 -18.33
C LEU A 60 5.22 -14.91 -19.66
N GLY A 61 3.99 -14.42 -19.81
CA GLY A 61 3.13 -14.68 -20.98
C GLY A 61 2.48 -16.06 -21.01
N ASP A 62 2.64 -16.88 -19.97
CA ASP A 62 1.92 -18.15 -19.80
C ASP A 62 0.50 -17.91 -19.28
N TYR A 63 -0.31 -17.30 -20.16
CA TYR A 63 -1.69 -16.98 -19.87
C TYR A 63 -2.58 -18.22 -19.68
N GLU A 64 -2.19 -19.40 -20.18
CA GLU A 64 -2.99 -20.63 -20.05
C GLU A 64 -2.79 -21.34 -18.71
N THR A 65 -1.61 -21.27 -18.10
CA THR A 65 -1.42 -21.68 -16.70
C THR A 65 -2.06 -20.65 -15.76
N ALA A 66 -1.83 -19.35 -16.00
CA ALA A 66 -2.44 -18.29 -15.21
C ALA A 66 -3.99 -18.36 -15.21
N LEU A 67 -4.61 -18.60 -16.37
CA LEU A 67 -6.06 -18.70 -16.51
C LEU A 67 -6.64 -19.78 -15.59
N LYS A 68 -6.06 -20.98 -15.57
CA LYS A 68 -6.57 -22.11 -14.75
C LYS A 68 -6.53 -21.78 -13.26
N LEU A 69 -5.39 -21.24 -12.81
CA LEU A 69 -5.20 -20.85 -11.41
C LEU A 69 -6.20 -19.78 -10.99
N TYR A 70 -6.40 -18.74 -11.81
CA TYR A 70 -7.39 -17.70 -11.51
C TYR A 70 -8.85 -18.17 -11.67
N GLN A 71 -9.13 -19.15 -12.53
CA GLN A 71 -10.46 -19.77 -12.62
C GLN A 71 -10.79 -20.64 -11.40
N GLU A 72 -9.81 -21.39 -10.88
CA GLU A 72 -9.95 -22.09 -9.59
C GLU A 72 -10.16 -21.08 -8.45
N LEU A 73 -9.28 -20.08 -8.33
CA LEU A 73 -9.37 -19.07 -7.26
C LEU A 73 -10.70 -18.28 -7.26
N VAL A 74 -11.25 -17.95 -8.44
CA VAL A 74 -12.56 -17.27 -8.58
C VAL A 74 -13.75 -18.23 -8.42
N HIS A 75 -13.54 -19.54 -8.61
CA HIS A 75 -14.55 -20.57 -8.27
C HIS A 75 -14.67 -20.72 -6.76
N ASP A 76 -13.51 -20.82 -6.09
CA ASP A 76 -13.39 -20.96 -4.64
C ASP A 76 -13.80 -19.66 -3.90
N ASN A 77 -13.49 -18.49 -4.47
CA ASN A 77 -13.74 -17.17 -3.86
C ASN A 77 -14.62 -16.26 -4.76
N PRO A 78 -15.93 -16.57 -4.95
CA PRO A 78 -16.76 -15.94 -5.97
C PRO A 78 -17.10 -14.46 -5.70
N THR A 79 -16.97 -13.96 -4.47
CA THR A 79 -17.23 -12.57 -4.10
C THR A 79 -15.98 -11.67 -4.16
N ASP A 80 -14.83 -12.21 -4.58
CA ASP A 80 -13.58 -11.46 -4.61
C ASP A 80 -13.45 -10.59 -5.88
N ALA A 81 -13.53 -9.26 -5.69
CA ALA A 81 -13.35 -8.30 -6.78
C ALA A 81 -11.91 -8.25 -7.32
N THR A 82 -10.89 -8.57 -6.51
CA THR A 82 -9.47 -8.58 -6.91
C THR A 82 -9.16 -9.76 -7.82
N LEU A 83 -9.59 -10.96 -7.44
CA LEU A 83 -9.37 -12.17 -8.24
C LEU A 83 -10.13 -12.11 -9.57
N ARG A 84 -11.30 -11.46 -9.60
CA ARG A 84 -12.03 -11.15 -10.83
C ARG A 84 -11.33 -10.11 -11.71
N VAL A 85 -10.69 -9.08 -11.12
CA VAL A 85 -9.80 -8.18 -11.89
C VAL A 85 -8.64 -8.95 -12.51
N ASN A 86 -7.97 -9.84 -11.75
CA ASN A 86 -6.82 -10.59 -12.25
C ASN A 86 -7.21 -11.62 -13.31
N LEU A 87 -8.31 -12.36 -13.13
CA LEU A 87 -8.87 -13.23 -14.18
C LEU A 87 -9.28 -12.43 -15.42
N GLY A 88 -9.90 -11.27 -15.24
CA GLY A 88 -10.26 -10.35 -16.32
C GLY A 88 -9.05 -9.83 -17.09
N LEU A 89 -7.95 -9.51 -16.40
CA LEU A 89 -6.69 -9.06 -17.00
C LEU A 89 -5.99 -10.19 -17.77
N VAL A 90 -6.00 -11.43 -17.25
CA VAL A 90 -5.54 -12.62 -17.99
C VAL A 90 -6.37 -12.82 -19.25
N HIS A 91 -7.70 -12.71 -19.18
CA HIS A 91 -8.56 -12.75 -20.36
C HIS A 91 -8.24 -11.63 -21.37
N LEU A 92 -8.01 -10.40 -20.90
CA LEU A 92 -7.70 -9.24 -21.76
C LEU A 92 -6.37 -9.41 -22.50
N LYS A 93 -5.27 -9.76 -21.81
CA LYS A 93 -3.96 -9.99 -22.45
C LYS A 93 -3.94 -11.25 -23.34
N SER A 94 -4.83 -12.21 -23.11
CA SER A 94 -5.01 -13.39 -23.98
C SER A 94 -6.07 -13.21 -25.09
N GLY A 95 -6.52 -11.98 -25.35
CA GLY A 95 -7.42 -11.65 -26.46
C GLY A 95 -8.87 -12.14 -26.30
N ARG A 96 -9.26 -12.57 -25.09
CA ARG A 96 -10.60 -13.10 -24.77
C ARG A 96 -11.49 -11.98 -24.21
N PHE A 97 -11.69 -10.93 -25.01
CA PHE A 97 -12.23 -9.64 -24.55
C PHE A 97 -13.64 -9.72 -23.94
N GLU A 98 -14.54 -10.55 -24.49
CA GLU A 98 -15.90 -10.72 -23.95
C GLU A 98 -15.89 -11.40 -22.56
N ALA A 99 -14.94 -12.30 -22.33
CA ALA A 99 -14.73 -12.92 -21.02
C ALA A 99 -14.06 -11.93 -20.04
N ALA A 100 -13.15 -11.08 -20.52
CA ALA A 100 -12.60 -9.98 -19.74
C ALA A 100 -13.70 -9.00 -19.29
N ILE A 101 -14.58 -8.56 -20.21
CA ILE A 101 -15.75 -7.72 -19.89
C ILE A 101 -16.59 -8.37 -18.79
N LYS A 102 -16.98 -9.65 -18.93
CA LYS A 102 -17.79 -10.35 -17.93
C LYS A 102 -17.17 -10.31 -16.52
N GLU A 103 -15.90 -10.68 -16.37
CA GLU A 103 -15.26 -10.73 -15.05
C GLU A 103 -14.98 -9.33 -14.48
N LEU A 104 -14.62 -8.36 -15.33
CA LEU A 104 -14.36 -6.99 -14.92
C LEU A 104 -15.64 -6.23 -14.56
N SER A 105 -16.76 -6.43 -15.27
CA SER A 105 -18.09 -5.94 -14.86
C SER A 105 -18.49 -6.52 -13.50
N THR A 106 -18.29 -7.83 -13.30
CA THR A 106 -18.59 -8.47 -12.01
C THR A 106 -17.70 -7.90 -10.89
N ALA A 107 -16.44 -7.54 -11.18
CA ALA A 107 -15.57 -6.87 -10.22
C ALA A 107 -16.03 -5.44 -9.89
N THR A 108 -16.52 -4.66 -10.87
CA THR A 108 -17.08 -3.31 -10.63
C THR A 108 -18.44 -3.34 -9.92
N ASP A 109 -19.22 -4.42 -10.06
CA ASP A 109 -20.46 -4.63 -9.32
C ASP A 109 -20.19 -4.96 -7.84
N LEU A 110 -19.08 -5.66 -7.55
CA LEU A 110 -18.64 -6.01 -6.19
C LEU A 110 -17.94 -4.84 -5.47
N ASP A 111 -17.08 -4.10 -6.17
CA ASP A 111 -16.41 -2.88 -5.67
C ASP A 111 -16.43 -1.77 -6.73
N ALA A 112 -17.49 -0.97 -6.70
CA ALA A 112 -17.66 0.19 -7.58
C ALA A 112 -16.60 1.29 -7.36
N THR A 113 -15.81 1.24 -6.28
CA THR A 113 -14.73 2.21 -6.03
C THR A 113 -13.40 1.82 -6.66
N ARG A 114 -13.24 0.57 -7.13
CA ARG A 114 -11.99 0.03 -7.69
C ARG A 114 -11.69 0.60 -9.08
N ARG A 115 -11.15 1.82 -9.14
CA ARG A 115 -10.77 2.53 -10.39
C ARG A 115 -9.95 1.69 -11.39
N ARG A 116 -9.14 0.72 -10.91
CA ARG A 116 -8.44 -0.27 -11.76
C ARG A 116 -9.40 -1.17 -12.54
N ALA A 117 -10.46 -1.68 -11.91
CA ALA A 117 -11.45 -2.53 -12.57
C ALA A 117 -12.17 -1.75 -13.68
N TRP A 118 -12.60 -0.52 -13.40
CA TRP A 118 -13.19 0.39 -14.38
C TRP A 118 -12.24 0.70 -15.56
N ASN A 119 -10.94 0.93 -15.32
CA ASN A 119 -9.97 1.14 -16.39
C ASN A 119 -9.79 -0.09 -17.28
N TYR A 120 -9.63 -1.29 -16.71
CA TYR A 120 -9.50 -2.51 -17.51
C TYR A 120 -10.80 -2.86 -18.24
N LEU A 121 -11.96 -2.60 -17.63
CA LEU A 121 -13.27 -2.77 -18.28
C LEU A 121 -13.41 -1.81 -19.48
N GLY A 122 -12.98 -0.56 -19.33
CA GLY A 122 -12.92 0.41 -20.43
C GLY A 122 -12.02 -0.03 -21.58
N LEU A 123 -10.85 -0.58 -21.27
CA LEU A 123 -9.94 -1.18 -22.26
C LEU A 123 -10.55 -2.40 -22.94
N ALA A 124 -11.28 -3.24 -22.21
CA ALA A 124 -11.96 -4.42 -22.77
C ALA A 124 -13.10 -4.02 -23.73
N TYR A 125 -13.92 -3.03 -23.37
CA TYR A 125 -14.94 -2.48 -24.26
C TYR A 125 -14.33 -1.80 -25.50
N ALA A 126 -13.23 -1.06 -25.35
CA ALA A 126 -12.54 -0.44 -26.47
C ALA A 126 -11.98 -1.50 -27.47
N ARG A 127 -11.48 -2.64 -26.98
CA ARG A 127 -10.98 -3.75 -27.81
C ARG A 127 -12.07 -4.51 -28.57
N VAL A 128 -13.34 -4.46 -28.13
CA VAL A 128 -14.50 -4.95 -28.91
C VAL A 128 -15.18 -3.85 -29.75
N GLY A 129 -14.66 -2.62 -29.72
CA GLY A 129 -15.18 -1.48 -30.47
C GLY A 129 -16.37 -0.75 -29.83
N ASP A 130 -16.78 -1.10 -28.61
CA ASP A 130 -17.80 -0.34 -27.87
C ASP A 130 -17.16 0.86 -27.17
N TYR A 131 -16.81 1.87 -27.96
CA TYR A 131 -16.24 3.12 -27.45
C TYR A 131 -17.21 3.90 -26.55
N ALA A 132 -18.52 3.60 -26.59
CA ALA A 132 -19.52 4.26 -25.76
C ALA A 132 -19.47 3.75 -24.31
N GLN A 133 -19.49 2.43 -24.11
CA GLN A 133 -19.28 1.81 -22.80
C GLN A 133 -17.84 1.99 -22.30
N ALA A 134 -16.85 1.94 -23.19
CA ALA A 134 -15.46 2.23 -22.83
C ALA A 134 -15.31 3.63 -22.21
N ARG A 135 -15.89 4.65 -22.84
CA ARG A 135 -15.88 6.03 -22.32
C ARG A 135 -16.51 6.13 -20.94
N GLU A 136 -17.64 5.47 -20.72
CA GLU A 136 -18.36 5.49 -19.43
C GLU A 136 -17.51 4.84 -18.33
N CYS A 137 -16.87 3.70 -18.62
CA CYS A 137 -15.95 3.04 -17.70
C CYS A 137 -14.72 3.91 -17.38
N PHE A 138 -14.11 4.55 -18.39
CA PHE A 138 -13.01 5.49 -18.16
C PHE A 138 -13.43 6.73 -17.34
N ALA A 139 -14.68 7.19 -17.46
CA ALA A 139 -15.19 8.27 -16.63
C ALA A 139 -15.33 7.83 -15.15
N GLN A 140 -15.84 6.63 -14.88
CA GLN A 140 -15.89 6.06 -13.51
C GLN A 140 -14.48 5.85 -12.92
N ALA A 141 -13.49 5.53 -13.76
CA ALA A 141 -12.09 5.41 -13.34
C ALA A 141 -11.41 6.76 -13.05
N GLY A 142 -12.00 7.89 -13.46
CA GLY A 142 -11.38 9.23 -13.40
C GLY A 142 -10.35 9.49 -14.50
N SER A 143 -10.38 8.72 -15.59
CA SER A 143 -9.35 8.68 -16.64
C SER A 143 -9.70 9.63 -17.80
N GLU A 144 -9.72 10.95 -17.52
CA GLU A 144 -10.17 12.01 -18.44
C GLU A 144 -9.53 11.95 -19.84
N GLN A 145 -8.25 11.58 -19.93
CA GLN A 145 -7.54 11.43 -21.21
C GLN A 145 -8.13 10.30 -22.07
N MET A 146 -8.47 9.17 -21.44
CA MET A 146 -9.09 8.03 -22.13
C MET A 146 -10.56 8.30 -22.47
N VAL A 147 -11.28 9.05 -21.64
CA VAL A 147 -12.61 9.60 -21.98
C VAL A 147 -12.53 10.41 -23.28
N ALA A 148 -11.59 11.37 -23.36
CA ALA A 148 -11.40 12.19 -24.57
C ALA A 148 -10.95 11.38 -25.80
N ARG A 149 -10.15 10.32 -25.62
CA ARG A 149 -9.76 9.39 -26.71
C ARG A 149 -10.97 8.62 -27.25
N MET A 150 -11.84 8.14 -26.37
CA MET A 150 -13.09 7.47 -26.78
C MET A 150 -14.07 8.43 -27.47
N GLU A 151 -14.14 9.70 -27.06
CA GLU A 151 -15.00 10.69 -27.72
C GLU A 151 -14.55 11.02 -29.15
N ARG A 152 -13.24 11.02 -29.43
CA ARG A 152 -12.70 11.11 -30.79
C ARG A 152 -13.04 9.87 -31.63
N ALA A 153 -12.87 8.67 -31.08
CA ALA A 153 -13.25 7.42 -31.75
C ALA A 153 -14.76 7.37 -32.08
N LEU A 154 -15.62 7.84 -31.15
CA LEU A 154 -17.06 8.00 -31.38
C LEU A 154 -17.40 9.07 -32.42
N ALA A 155 -16.56 10.09 -32.59
CA ALA A 155 -16.69 11.10 -33.64
C ALA A 155 -16.23 10.60 -35.03
N GLY A 156 -15.65 9.39 -35.12
CA GLY A 156 -15.17 8.79 -36.36
C GLY A 156 -13.72 9.16 -36.72
N GLU A 157 -12.96 9.73 -35.78
CA GLU A 157 -11.50 9.75 -35.90
C GLU A 157 -10.97 8.30 -35.74
N PRO A 158 -9.93 7.88 -36.49
CA PRO A 158 -9.40 6.54 -36.35
C PRO A 158 -8.85 6.35 -34.93
N PHE A 159 -9.34 5.32 -34.23
CA PHE A 159 -8.70 4.88 -33.00
C PHE A 159 -7.35 4.27 -33.36
N GLU A 160 -6.28 5.05 -33.22
CA GLU A 160 -4.92 4.55 -33.31
C GLU A 160 -4.71 3.57 -32.16
N GLU A 161 -4.67 2.28 -32.53
CA GLU A 161 -4.21 1.23 -31.63
C GLU A 161 -2.73 1.49 -31.35
N GLU A 162 -2.40 1.80 -30.10
CA GLU A 162 -1.06 1.55 -29.63
C GLU A 162 -0.81 0.04 -29.71
N GLU A 163 0.12 -0.33 -30.59
CA GLU A 163 1.02 -1.44 -30.30
C GLU A 163 1.71 -1.09 -28.97
N GLY A 164 1.14 -1.60 -27.87
CA GLY A 164 1.93 -1.88 -26.67
C GLY A 164 3.16 -2.67 -27.12
N GLY A 165 4.30 -2.35 -26.50
CA GLY A 165 5.63 -2.70 -26.99
C GLY A 165 5.89 -4.17 -27.33
N PRO A 166 7.06 -4.44 -27.93
CA PRO A 166 7.28 -5.66 -28.69
C PRO A 166 7.07 -6.90 -27.83
N LEU A 167 6.05 -7.69 -28.23
CA LEU A 167 5.75 -9.04 -27.75
C LEU A 167 7.04 -9.74 -27.26
N PRO A 168 7.16 -10.08 -25.96
CA PRO A 168 8.30 -10.86 -25.49
C PRO A 168 8.33 -12.14 -26.32
N ALA A 169 9.43 -12.31 -27.08
CA ALA A 169 9.39 -13.07 -28.31
C ALA A 169 8.85 -14.48 -28.09
N ALA A 170 7.82 -14.87 -28.86
CA ALA A 170 7.19 -16.18 -28.73
C ALA A 170 8.26 -17.27 -28.86
N ALA A 171 8.56 -17.93 -27.75
CA ALA A 171 9.60 -18.95 -27.62
C ALA A 171 9.16 -20.27 -28.28
N ASP A 172 9.09 -20.21 -29.61
CA ASP A 172 8.85 -21.28 -30.57
C ASP A 172 7.86 -22.38 -30.13
N ALA A 173 6.57 -22.10 -30.30
CA ALA A 173 5.46 -23.02 -30.03
C ALA A 173 5.49 -24.33 -30.86
N SER A 174 6.52 -24.55 -31.69
CA SER A 174 6.81 -25.86 -32.31
C SER A 174 7.43 -26.87 -31.34
N ALA A 175 8.08 -26.43 -30.25
CA ALA A 175 8.76 -27.32 -29.30
C ALA A 175 7.78 -28.11 -28.41
N ALA A 176 6.75 -27.46 -27.87
CA ALA A 176 5.83 -28.04 -26.89
C ALA A 176 4.99 -29.22 -27.43
N ARG A 177 4.79 -29.31 -28.75
CA ARG A 177 3.98 -30.37 -29.39
C ARG A 177 4.68 -31.74 -29.49
N ARG A 178 5.84 -31.93 -28.86
CA ARG A 178 6.58 -33.21 -28.84
C ARG A 178 6.61 -33.91 -27.47
N ALA A 179 5.90 -33.38 -26.48
CA ALA A 179 5.94 -33.86 -25.08
C ALA A 179 4.60 -34.46 -24.57
N SER A 180 3.76 -35.00 -25.46
CA SER A 180 2.46 -35.58 -25.05
C SER A 180 1.96 -36.75 -25.92
N GLU A 181 2.80 -37.75 -26.18
CA GLU A 181 2.35 -39.11 -26.58
C GLU A 181 2.99 -40.18 -25.67
N PRO A 182 2.24 -41.21 -25.22
CA PRO A 182 2.75 -42.25 -24.33
C PRO A 182 3.57 -43.31 -25.07
N ALA A 183 4.59 -43.87 -24.40
CA ALA A 183 5.49 -44.84 -25.00
C ALA A 183 4.83 -46.22 -25.26
N ALA A 184 4.98 -46.75 -26.48
CA ALA A 184 4.63 -48.13 -26.83
C ALA A 184 5.56 -48.73 -27.89
N ALA A 185 6.28 -49.79 -27.51
CA ALA A 185 6.95 -50.81 -28.34
C ALA A 185 7.97 -50.40 -29.44
N ALA A 186 9.16 -51.01 -29.36
CA ALA A 186 10.17 -51.13 -30.43
C ALA A 186 9.80 -52.31 -31.40
N PRO A 187 10.60 -52.74 -32.42
CA PRO A 187 12.00 -52.36 -32.74
C PRO A 187 12.41 -52.26 -34.24
N GLN A 188 13.72 -51.97 -34.45
CA GLN A 188 14.65 -52.29 -35.57
C GLN A 188 15.49 -51.04 -35.96
N ALA A 189 16.81 -50.98 -35.70
CA ALA A 189 17.95 -51.52 -36.49
C ALA A 189 18.33 -50.57 -37.67
N VAL A 190 19.58 -50.38 -38.14
CA VAL A 190 20.82 -51.21 -38.16
C VAL A 190 22.08 -50.28 -38.21
N GLU A 191 23.21 -50.62 -37.54
CA GLU A 191 24.62 -50.13 -37.76
C GLU A 191 24.86 -48.59 -37.72
N ALA A 192 26.06 -47.99 -37.89
CA ALA A 192 27.43 -48.16 -37.31
C ALA A 192 28.14 -46.76 -37.44
N GLU A 193 29.36 -46.41 -37.01
CA GLU A 193 30.55 -47.12 -36.48
C GLU A 193 31.44 -46.13 -35.65
N ALA A 194 32.58 -46.63 -35.11
CA ALA A 194 33.78 -46.02 -34.49
C ALA A 194 34.12 -44.49 -34.64
N GLN A 195 34.94 -43.83 -33.80
CA GLN A 195 35.66 -44.07 -32.51
C GLN A 195 36.12 -42.69 -31.93
N ALA A 196 36.23 -42.46 -30.61
CA ALA A 196 37.46 -42.49 -29.75
C ALA A 196 38.74 -41.89 -30.41
N VAL A 197 39.60 -41.03 -29.82
CA VAL A 197 40.40 -41.02 -28.54
C VAL A 197 41.09 -39.62 -28.44
N GLU A 198 41.60 -39.04 -27.32
CA GLU A 198 41.32 -39.01 -25.87
C GLU A 198 42.34 -38.04 -25.16
N ALA A 199 42.03 -37.52 -23.96
CA ALA A 199 42.93 -37.04 -22.86
C ALA A 199 44.06 -35.97 -23.03
N ALA A 200 44.12 -35.08 -22.01
CA ALA A 200 45.32 -34.48 -21.35
C ALA A 200 46.24 -33.46 -22.08
N ALA A 201 47.04 -32.62 -21.40
CA ALA A 201 46.92 -31.93 -20.09
C ALA A 201 48.06 -30.88 -19.90
N ALA A 202 47.75 -29.70 -19.33
CA ALA A 202 48.70 -28.66 -18.87
C ALA A 202 49.64 -28.08 -19.98
N THR A 203 50.49 -27.05 -19.81
CA THR A 203 50.93 -26.25 -18.64
C THR A 203 51.35 -24.81 -19.11
N GLU A 204 51.79 -23.97 -18.17
CA GLU A 204 52.66 -22.77 -18.34
C GLU A 204 52.08 -21.42 -18.84
N ALA A 205 52.27 -20.42 -17.97
CA ALA A 205 52.50 -19.00 -18.24
C ALA A 205 53.98 -18.71 -17.79
N PRO A 206 54.57 -17.48 -17.82
CA PRO A 206 53.98 -16.16 -18.11
C PRO A 206 54.88 -15.24 -18.99
N HIS A 207 54.53 -13.96 -19.11
CA HIS A 207 55.52 -12.85 -19.01
C HIS A 207 54.84 -11.52 -18.64
N ARG A 208 55.64 -10.58 -18.09
CA ARG A 208 55.22 -9.27 -17.52
C ARG A 208 56.28 -8.20 -17.82
N ALA A 209 55.87 -6.95 -18.10
CA ALA A 209 56.76 -5.79 -18.28
C ALA A 209 56.03 -4.45 -18.01
N GLU A 210 56.79 -3.42 -17.63
CA GLU A 210 56.36 -2.11 -17.08
C GLU A 210 57.39 -1.02 -17.54
N VAL A 211 57.12 0.29 -17.65
CA VAL A 211 55.95 1.14 -17.31
C VAL A 211 55.84 2.35 -18.29
N GLY A 212 54.99 3.36 -18.01
CA GLY A 212 54.91 4.66 -18.74
C GLY A 212 56.09 5.63 -18.46
N PRO A 213 55.96 6.97 -18.63
CA PRO A 213 54.74 7.79 -18.86
C PRO A 213 54.86 8.88 -19.98
N ALA A 214 53.76 9.59 -20.31
CA ALA A 214 53.72 11.01 -20.74
C ALA A 214 52.27 11.50 -21.04
N GLN A 215 52.03 12.81 -21.07
CA GLN A 215 50.78 13.47 -21.53
C GLN A 215 50.99 14.21 -22.86
N VAL A 216 49.92 14.46 -23.62
CA VAL A 216 49.47 15.79 -24.12
C VAL A 216 48.36 15.68 -25.18
N GLY A 217 47.30 16.49 -25.04
CA GLY A 217 46.59 17.17 -26.15
C GLY A 217 45.61 16.37 -27.01
N GLY A 218 44.31 16.61 -26.82
CA GLY A 218 43.23 16.25 -27.76
C GLY A 218 41.85 16.49 -27.16
N GLU A 219 41.02 17.34 -27.77
CA GLU A 219 39.69 17.67 -27.26
C GLU A 219 38.64 16.60 -27.63
N PRO A 220 37.67 16.29 -26.75
CA PRO A 220 36.55 15.41 -27.10
C PRO A 220 35.57 16.13 -28.04
N PHE A 221 35.33 15.52 -29.19
CA PHE A 221 34.42 16.00 -30.23
C PHE A 221 32.97 16.09 -29.71
N ARG A 222 32.33 17.26 -29.85
CA ARG A 222 30.96 17.49 -29.39
C ARG A 222 29.97 17.14 -30.51
N VAL A 223 29.10 16.17 -30.25
CA VAL A 223 27.92 15.91 -31.10
C VAL A 223 26.69 16.34 -30.31
N GLU A 224 26.08 17.44 -30.73
CA GLU A 224 24.74 17.83 -30.30
C GLU A 224 23.73 17.08 -31.18
N VAL A 225 22.75 16.42 -30.56
CA VAL A 225 21.60 15.84 -31.24
C VAL A 225 20.36 16.37 -30.54
N ASP A 226 19.68 17.32 -31.19
CA ASP A 226 18.33 17.71 -30.78
C ASP A 226 17.39 16.52 -31.03
N LEU A 227 16.85 15.94 -29.95
CA LEU A 227 15.73 15.02 -30.03
C LEU A 227 14.47 15.75 -29.55
N VAL A 228 13.61 16.06 -30.52
CA VAL A 228 12.27 16.62 -30.30
C VAL A 228 11.38 15.53 -29.69
N ALA A 229 10.37 15.96 -28.93
CA ALA A 229 9.47 15.08 -28.19
C ALA A 229 8.76 14.02 -29.05
N GLY A 230 8.76 12.79 -28.52
CA GLY A 230 7.80 11.72 -28.76
C GLY A 230 7.80 10.89 -27.46
N ASP A 231 6.76 10.97 -26.63
CA ASP A 231 5.51 10.18 -26.73
C ASP A 231 5.78 8.75 -26.23
N GLU A 232 5.52 8.53 -24.94
CA GLU A 232 5.92 7.33 -24.18
C GLU A 232 4.78 6.32 -24.13
N THR A 233 4.91 5.21 -24.88
CA THR A 233 3.95 4.11 -24.86
C THR A 233 4.18 3.20 -23.65
N GLU A 234 3.31 3.29 -22.65
CA GLU A 234 3.44 2.55 -21.39
C GLU A 234 3.16 1.04 -21.55
N GLU A 235 4.19 0.21 -21.60
CA GLU A 235 4.07 -1.24 -21.40
C GLU A 235 3.78 -1.63 -19.94
N VAL A 236 2.55 -1.36 -19.48
CA VAL A 236 2.10 -1.82 -18.17
C VAL A 236 1.85 -3.33 -18.18
N ILE A 237 2.80 -4.07 -17.60
CA ILE A 237 2.66 -5.49 -17.23
C ILE A 237 2.84 -5.64 -15.72
N VAL A 238 1.83 -5.16 -14.97
CA VAL A 238 1.60 -5.31 -13.53
C VAL A 238 2.77 -4.94 -12.62
N ASP A 239 2.61 -3.85 -11.87
CA ASP A 239 3.53 -3.54 -10.78
C ASP A 239 3.31 -4.52 -9.62
N LEU A 240 4.36 -5.21 -9.17
CA LEU A 240 4.25 -6.36 -8.26
C LEU A 240 4.26 -5.99 -6.77
N GLU A 241 4.04 -4.71 -6.48
CA GLU A 241 4.17 -4.14 -5.14
C GLU A 241 2.86 -4.10 -4.32
N GLU A 242 1.69 -4.45 -4.89
CA GLU A 242 0.38 -4.13 -4.27
C GLU A 242 -0.61 -5.28 -4.02
N GLU A 243 -0.41 -6.52 -4.51
CA GLU A 243 -1.41 -7.61 -4.36
C GLU A 243 -0.84 -8.93 -3.81
N THR A 244 -0.15 -8.87 -2.65
CA THR A 244 0.14 -10.06 -1.83
C THR A 244 -0.99 -10.46 -0.87
N ASP A 245 -2.02 -9.62 -0.72
CA ASP A 245 -2.79 -9.52 0.53
C ASP A 245 -4.30 -9.77 0.45
N VAL A 246 -4.73 -10.53 -0.56
CA VAL A 246 -6.16 -10.77 -0.82
C VAL A 246 -6.55 -12.26 -0.76
N LEU A 247 -5.65 -13.14 -0.28
CA LEU A 247 -5.92 -14.59 -0.20
C LEU A 247 -5.27 -15.26 1.02
N LEU A 248 -5.96 -15.25 2.16
CA LEU A 248 -6.00 -16.38 3.11
C LEU A 248 -7.24 -16.27 4.01
N GLY A 249 -8.30 -16.97 3.59
CA GLY A 249 -9.37 -17.47 4.43
C GLY A 249 -10.24 -18.42 3.58
N SER A 250 -10.98 -19.39 4.09
CA SER A 250 -11.02 -20.06 5.41
C SER A 250 -12.35 -20.83 5.43
N GLU A 251 -12.34 -22.13 5.14
CA GLU A 251 -13.49 -23.05 5.20
C GLU A 251 -12.91 -24.49 5.14
N ASP A 252 -13.39 -25.52 5.85
CA ASP A 252 -14.38 -25.58 6.95
C ASP A 252 -14.20 -26.90 7.75
N ASP A 253 -15.10 -27.15 8.71
CA ASP A 253 -15.44 -28.42 9.37
C ASP A 253 -14.40 -29.04 10.34
N GLY A 254 -14.75 -29.03 11.63
CA GLY A 254 -14.00 -29.68 12.70
C GLY A 254 -14.66 -30.94 13.26
N THR A 255 -13.89 -31.77 13.96
CA THR A 255 -14.42 -32.75 14.95
C THR A 255 -13.45 -32.87 16.12
N GLY A 256 -13.96 -32.77 17.35
CA GLY A 256 -13.13 -32.49 18.53
C GLY A 256 -12.58 -33.72 19.28
N ALA A 257 -11.65 -33.44 20.20
CA ALA A 257 -11.27 -34.32 21.30
C ALA A 257 -11.00 -33.49 22.57
N ASP A 258 -11.45 -34.00 23.71
CA ASP A 258 -11.43 -33.35 25.03
C ASP A 258 -10.21 -33.80 25.86
N VAL A 259 -9.35 -32.86 26.27
CA VAL A 259 -8.40 -32.98 27.39
C VAL A 259 -8.19 -31.59 28.01
N GLY A 260 -8.19 -31.49 29.34
CA GLY A 260 -7.94 -30.24 30.08
C GLY A 260 -6.61 -30.21 30.85
N GLU A 261 -6.69 -29.74 32.11
CA GLU A 261 -5.63 -29.59 33.13
C GLU A 261 -4.83 -28.26 33.16
N ASP A 262 -5.27 -27.40 34.09
CA ASP A 262 -4.52 -26.53 35.00
C ASP A 262 -3.00 -26.29 34.78
N ALA A 263 -2.64 -25.00 34.61
CA ALA A 263 -1.32 -24.49 34.99
C ALA A 263 -1.42 -23.06 35.55
N ALA A 264 -1.51 -22.93 36.88
CA ALA A 264 -1.57 -21.64 37.56
C ALA A 264 -0.22 -20.91 37.56
N TRP A 265 -0.24 -19.59 37.26
CA TRP A 265 0.90 -18.70 37.45
C TRP A 265 0.60 -17.58 38.44
N GLN A 266 1.56 -17.32 39.32
CA GLN A 266 1.38 -16.49 40.51
C GLN A 266 1.58 -15.00 40.22
N SER A 267 0.74 -14.16 40.82
CA SER A 267 0.86 -12.70 40.76
C SER A 267 2.12 -12.22 41.50
N VAL A 268 2.93 -11.40 40.83
CA VAL A 268 3.91 -10.52 41.50
C VAL A 268 3.40 -9.09 41.39
N SER A 269 3.09 -8.49 42.53
CA SER A 269 2.50 -7.15 42.63
C SER A 269 3.56 -6.04 42.57
N ALA A 270 3.33 -5.02 41.75
CA ALA A 270 3.99 -3.71 41.86
C ALA A 270 3.08 -2.72 42.61
N GLU A 271 3.66 -1.84 43.42
CA GLU A 271 2.92 -0.99 44.36
C GLU A 271 2.29 0.24 43.68
N ALA A 272 0.97 0.36 43.75
CA ALA A 272 0.25 1.58 43.38
C ALA A 272 0.19 2.54 44.57
N VAL A 273 0.67 3.78 44.39
CA VAL A 273 0.60 4.83 45.43
C VAL A 273 -0.84 5.31 45.60
N VAL A 274 -1.48 4.93 46.70
CA VAL A 274 -2.87 5.31 47.01
C VAL A 274 -2.94 6.73 47.55
N LEU A 275 -3.63 7.62 46.84
CA LEU A 275 -4.17 8.86 47.43
C LEU A 275 -5.51 8.55 48.11
N ALA A 276 -5.66 9.01 49.35
CA ALA A 276 -6.75 8.59 50.23
C ALA A 276 -8.12 9.17 49.82
N PRO A 277 -9.22 8.40 49.98
CA PRO A 277 -10.57 8.88 49.69
C PRO A 277 -11.05 9.91 50.74
N ALA A 278 -11.81 10.91 50.28
CA ALA A 278 -12.52 11.82 51.16
C ALA A 278 -13.66 11.09 51.92
N GLN A 279 -13.93 11.51 53.15
CA GLN A 279 -14.87 10.81 54.05
C GLN A 279 -16.33 10.98 53.61
N ALA A 280 -17.10 9.88 53.63
CA ALA A 280 -18.54 9.90 53.35
C ALA A 280 -19.34 10.38 54.57
N GLY A 281 -20.29 11.29 54.33
CA GLY A 281 -21.34 11.65 55.31
C GLY A 281 -22.47 10.60 55.36
N PRO A 282 -23.29 10.58 56.43
CA PRO A 282 -24.35 9.59 56.60
C PRO A 282 -25.52 9.81 55.64
N ALA A 283 -26.07 8.71 55.11
CA ALA A 283 -27.19 8.72 54.17
C ALA A 283 -28.57 8.85 54.88
N PRO A 284 -29.52 9.59 54.29
CA PRO A 284 -30.92 9.57 54.72
C PRO A 284 -31.90 9.11 53.62
N GLY A 285 -32.76 8.14 53.97
CA GLY A 285 -34.12 8.01 53.41
C GLY A 285 -34.27 7.21 52.10
N GLU A 286 -35.03 6.11 52.18
CA GLU A 286 -35.66 5.52 51.00
C GLU A 286 -36.70 6.50 50.43
N GLY A 287 -36.56 6.88 49.16
CA GLY A 287 -37.48 7.77 48.46
C GLY A 287 -37.54 7.41 46.98
N THR A 288 -38.75 7.28 46.45
CA THR A 288 -39.02 6.81 45.09
C THR A 288 -38.24 7.63 44.05
N LEU A 289 -37.39 6.97 43.25
CA LEU A 289 -36.70 7.60 42.13
C LEU A 289 -37.72 8.17 41.13
N PRO A 290 -37.69 9.48 40.82
CA PRO A 290 -38.48 10.02 39.72
C PRO A 290 -37.91 9.52 38.40
N SER A 291 -38.79 9.24 37.42
CA SER A 291 -38.38 8.86 36.07
C SER A 291 -37.41 9.90 35.47
N PRO A 292 -36.37 9.49 34.73
CA PRO A 292 -35.45 10.43 34.12
C PRO A 292 -36.22 11.33 33.15
N ARG A 293 -36.14 12.66 33.39
CA ARG A 293 -36.51 13.62 32.36
C ARG A 293 -35.49 13.52 31.23
N PRO A 294 -35.89 13.73 29.96
CA PRO A 294 -34.91 13.98 28.91
C PRO A 294 -34.03 15.15 29.35
N VAL A 295 -32.71 14.97 29.24
CA VAL A 295 -31.78 16.09 29.37
C VAL A 295 -31.89 16.84 28.06
N ASP A 296 -32.53 18.01 28.08
CA ASP A 296 -32.50 18.92 26.94
C ASP A 296 -31.05 19.26 26.64
N ALA A 297 -30.51 18.69 25.55
CA ALA A 297 -29.23 19.12 25.02
C ALA A 297 -29.36 20.62 24.70
N PRO A 298 -28.38 21.47 25.10
CA PRO A 298 -28.46 22.89 24.81
C PRO A 298 -28.56 23.08 23.30
N ALA A 299 -29.64 23.73 22.85
CA ALA A 299 -29.88 23.97 21.43
C ALA A 299 -28.64 24.66 20.82
N PRO A 300 -28.23 24.27 19.60
CA PRO A 300 -27.05 24.86 18.97
C PRO A 300 -27.21 26.39 18.91
N PRO A 301 -26.13 27.16 19.15
CA PRO A 301 -26.20 28.61 19.13
C PRO A 301 -26.73 29.08 17.77
N ALA A 302 -27.70 29.99 17.80
CA ALA A 302 -28.27 30.55 16.57
C ALA A 302 -27.15 31.10 15.67
N PRO A 303 -27.19 30.88 14.34
CA PRO A 303 -26.15 31.36 13.44
C PRO A 303 -26.02 32.87 13.61
N SER A 304 -24.81 33.34 13.91
CA SER A 304 -24.56 34.73 14.23
C SER A 304 -24.90 35.62 13.02
N GLU A 305 -25.64 36.71 13.27
CA GLU A 305 -26.07 37.62 12.20
C GLU A 305 -24.86 38.08 11.38
N TRP A 306 -24.95 37.94 10.06
CA TRP A 306 -23.82 38.18 9.16
C TRP A 306 -23.35 39.64 9.23
N GLN A 307 -22.21 39.85 9.90
CA GLN A 307 -21.67 41.18 10.21
C GLN A 307 -20.94 41.85 9.03
N GLY A 308 -21.31 41.53 7.79
CA GLY A 308 -20.60 41.94 6.59
C GLY A 308 -19.30 41.14 6.32
N PRO A 309 -18.57 41.49 5.25
CA PRO A 309 -17.31 40.86 4.89
C PRO A 309 -16.18 41.21 5.88
N VAL A 310 -15.36 40.23 6.23
CA VAL A 310 -14.17 40.39 7.08
C VAL A 310 -12.95 39.73 6.45
N GLY A 311 -11.75 40.26 6.72
CA GLY A 311 -10.49 39.68 6.23
C GLY A 311 -10.15 38.34 6.89
N LEU A 312 -9.31 37.53 6.25
CA LEU A 312 -9.15 36.12 6.62
C LEU A 312 -8.56 35.92 8.04
N LEU A 313 -7.61 36.76 8.45
CA LEU A 313 -7.11 36.81 9.84
C LEU A 313 -8.19 37.22 10.85
N GLN A 314 -9.12 38.10 10.46
CA GLN A 314 -10.21 38.54 11.35
C GLN A 314 -11.27 37.44 11.51
N ALA A 315 -11.48 36.61 10.49
CA ALA A 315 -12.27 35.38 10.59
C ALA A 315 -11.58 34.35 11.53
N ALA A 316 -10.28 34.12 11.36
CA ALA A 316 -9.51 33.23 12.23
C ALA A 316 -9.52 33.68 13.71
N ALA A 317 -9.30 34.97 13.98
CA ALA A 317 -9.36 35.52 15.33
C ALA A 317 -10.77 35.43 15.95
N ARG A 318 -11.83 35.61 15.15
CA ARG A 318 -13.23 35.38 15.57
C ARG A 318 -13.52 33.91 15.89
N ALA A 319 -12.84 32.98 15.22
CA ALA A 319 -12.89 31.54 15.49
C ALA A 319 -11.90 31.10 16.61
N GLY A 320 -11.31 32.05 17.36
CA GLY A 320 -10.45 31.76 18.50
C GLY A 320 -9.05 31.25 18.14
N VAL A 321 -8.54 31.56 16.95
CA VAL A 321 -7.13 31.27 16.60
C VAL A 321 -6.23 32.41 17.10
N GLU A 322 -5.30 32.10 18.00
CA GLU A 322 -4.18 33.01 18.31
C GLU A 322 -3.11 32.92 17.22
N THR A 323 -3.18 33.78 16.21
CA THR A 323 -2.20 33.86 15.11
C THR A 323 -0.95 34.67 15.51
N THR A 324 -0.49 34.55 16.76
CA THR A 324 0.58 35.36 17.34
C THR A 324 1.93 34.64 17.29
N GLY A 325 2.83 35.12 16.43
CA GLY A 325 4.20 34.63 16.28
C GLY A 325 4.44 33.92 14.94
N ASP A 326 5.69 33.52 14.69
CA ASP A 326 6.15 32.89 13.44
C ASP A 326 5.76 31.39 13.35
N LEU A 327 4.56 31.03 13.79
CA LEU A 327 4.06 29.66 13.80
C LEU A 327 3.50 29.29 12.42
N THR A 328 4.09 28.25 11.80
CA THR A 328 3.57 27.65 10.54
C THR A 328 2.12 27.18 10.70
N PHE A 329 1.76 26.67 11.88
CA PHE A 329 0.42 26.13 12.18
C PHE A 329 -0.14 26.73 13.46
N ALA A 330 -1.33 27.34 13.38
CA ALA A 330 -2.07 27.85 14.54
C ALA A 330 -3.48 27.23 14.57
N VAL A 331 -3.83 26.57 15.68
CA VAL A 331 -5.12 25.88 15.87
C VAL A 331 -6.01 26.72 16.80
N GLY A 332 -7.25 26.97 16.39
CA GLY A 332 -8.27 27.66 17.20
C GLY A 332 -9.45 26.78 17.58
N GLY A 333 -10.58 27.41 17.88
CA GLY A 333 -11.84 26.75 18.21
C GLY A 333 -12.37 25.96 17.01
N GLU A 334 -12.76 26.66 15.95
CA GLU A 334 -13.44 26.06 14.78
C GLU A 334 -12.58 25.92 13.53
N VAL A 335 -11.39 26.53 13.50
CA VAL A 335 -10.51 26.54 12.31
C VAL A 335 -9.04 26.36 12.68
N VAL A 336 -8.25 25.95 11.68
CA VAL A 336 -6.78 25.90 11.71
C VAL A 336 -6.24 26.83 10.64
N VAL A 337 -5.19 27.59 10.97
CA VAL A 337 -4.47 28.46 10.05
C VAL A 337 -3.11 27.84 9.75
N VAL A 338 -2.84 27.63 8.46
CA VAL A 338 -1.52 27.32 7.92
C VAL A 338 -0.93 28.61 7.36
N ASN A 339 0.16 29.10 7.93
CA ASN A 339 0.91 30.24 7.40
C ASN A 339 1.98 29.72 6.43
N VAL A 340 1.94 30.15 5.17
CA VAL A 340 2.91 29.75 4.14
C VAL A 340 3.83 30.94 3.89
N GLY A 341 5.10 30.83 4.26
CA GLY A 341 6.11 31.86 4.00
C GLY A 341 6.72 31.69 2.61
N SER A 342 7.40 30.56 2.44
CA SER A 342 8.10 30.11 1.25
C SER A 342 7.38 28.89 0.65
N GLU A 343 7.36 27.79 1.39
CA GLU A 343 6.72 26.53 1.00
C GLU A 343 6.22 25.73 2.22
N VAL A 344 5.07 25.06 2.07
CA VAL A 344 4.51 24.07 2.99
C VAL A 344 3.96 22.90 2.17
N LEU A 345 4.14 21.66 2.61
CA LEU A 345 3.43 20.51 2.05
C LEU A 345 2.16 20.29 2.88
N MET A 346 0.99 20.24 2.22
CA MET A 346 -0.29 20.01 2.90
C MET A 346 -1.35 19.31 2.03
N ARG A 347 -2.21 18.53 2.68
CA ARG A 347 -3.47 18.03 2.10
C ARG A 347 -4.55 19.13 2.18
N THR A 348 -5.57 19.05 1.33
CA THR A 348 -6.67 20.05 1.26
C THR A 348 -7.95 19.64 1.99
N ALA A 349 -7.92 18.54 2.76
CA ALA A 349 -9.02 18.11 3.62
C ALA A 349 -9.44 19.26 4.57
N GLY A 350 -10.71 19.66 4.49
CA GLY A 350 -11.27 20.76 5.29
C GLY A 350 -10.95 22.17 4.77
N LEU A 351 -10.35 22.35 3.59
CA LEU A 351 -10.04 23.67 3.02
C LEU A 351 -11.27 24.60 2.96
N LEU A 352 -11.21 25.71 3.70
CA LEU A 352 -12.23 26.78 3.69
C LEU A 352 -11.86 27.91 2.74
N ALA A 353 -10.60 28.36 2.77
CA ALA A 353 -10.12 29.50 2.00
C ALA A 353 -8.58 29.56 1.96
N ALA A 354 -8.05 30.25 0.95
CA ALA A 354 -6.64 30.59 0.82
C ALA A 354 -6.49 32.08 0.47
N GLU A 355 -5.47 32.75 1.02
CA GLU A 355 -5.17 34.17 0.79
C GLU A 355 -3.67 34.34 0.55
N GLY A 356 -3.27 35.13 -0.46
CA GLY A 356 -1.88 35.43 -0.79
C GLY A 356 -1.50 34.99 -2.20
N ALA A 357 -0.20 35.02 -2.51
CA ALA A 357 0.34 34.64 -3.81
C ALA A 357 0.61 33.12 -3.87
N LEU A 358 -0.39 32.33 -3.48
CA LEU A 358 -0.25 30.88 -3.30
C LEU A 358 -0.43 30.11 -4.60
N THR A 359 0.48 29.18 -4.83
CA THR A 359 0.42 28.19 -5.92
C THR A 359 0.40 26.79 -5.33
N PHE A 360 -0.44 25.91 -5.89
CA PHE A 360 -0.66 24.56 -5.38
C PHE A 360 -0.27 23.56 -6.47
N THR A 361 0.76 22.75 -6.21
CA THR A 361 1.23 21.70 -7.14
C THR A 361 1.15 20.34 -6.45
N PRO A 362 0.60 19.29 -7.10
CA PRO A 362 0.59 17.95 -6.53
C PRO A 362 1.99 17.42 -6.21
N GLU A 363 2.13 16.74 -5.06
CA GLU A 363 3.38 16.09 -4.66
C GLU A 363 3.32 14.58 -4.94
N VAL A 364 4.50 13.99 -5.17
CA VAL A 364 4.73 12.55 -5.36
C VAL A 364 5.43 11.96 -4.14
N LYS A 365 5.32 10.64 -3.93
CA LYS A 365 6.01 9.97 -2.82
C LYS A 365 7.54 10.09 -3.00
N ARG A 366 8.27 9.92 -1.89
CA ARG A 366 9.73 9.86 -1.89
C ARG A 366 10.24 8.56 -1.32
N PHE A 367 11.22 7.95 -1.99
CA PHE A 367 11.88 6.73 -1.53
C PHE A 367 13.39 6.86 -1.68
N ARG A 368 14.13 6.57 -0.59
CA ARG A 368 15.60 6.70 -0.53
C ARG A 368 16.08 8.08 -1.00
N GLY A 369 15.38 9.11 -0.53
CA GLY A 369 15.57 10.53 -0.86
C GLY A 369 15.14 10.99 -2.27
N ARG A 370 14.82 10.08 -3.19
CA ARG A 370 14.39 10.40 -4.56
C ARG A 370 12.87 10.55 -4.64
N ALA A 371 12.38 11.38 -5.55
CA ALA A 371 10.97 11.42 -5.92
C ALA A 371 10.58 10.19 -6.76
N THR A 372 9.35 9.72 -6.60
CA THR A 372 8.74 8.67 -7.43
C THR A 372 7.77 9.28 -8.45
N ASP A 373 7.22 8.43 -9.30
CA ASP A 373 5.99 8.61 -10.08
C ASP A 373 4.72 8.57 -9.19
N LYS A 374 4.66 7.62 -8.24
CA LYS A 374 3.47 7.36 -7.39
C LYS A 374 3.05 8.62 -6.60
N PRO A 375 1.76 9.02 -6.61
CA PRO A 375 1.29 10.25 -5.95
C PRO A 375 1.35 10.13 -4.42
N TYR A 376 1.66 11.24 -3.74
CA TYR A 376 1.62 11.29 -2.28
C TYR A 376 0.17 11.47 -1.81
N GLY A 377 -0.55 10.35 -1.68
CA GLY A 377 -1.96 10.32 -1.29
C GLY A 377 -2.93 10.59 -2.44
N GLU A 378 -4.20 10.25 -2.26
CA GLU A 378 -5.22 10.27 -3.31
C GLU A 378 -6.42 11.18 -2.99
N GLY A 379 -7.12 11.64 -4.04
CA GLY A 379 -8.35 12.42 -3.92
C GLY A 379 -8.20 13.68 -3.05
N ALA A 380 -9.16 13.91 -2.14
CA ALA A 380 -9.10 14.99 -1.15
C ALA A 380 -7.96 14.80 -0.10
N GLY A 381 -7.39 13.59 -0.02
CA GLY A 381 -6.20 13.29 0.76
C GLY A 381 -4.89 13.55 0.01
N ARG A 382 -4.88 13.98 -1.26
CA ARG A 382 -3.64 14.21 -2.01
C ARG A 382 -2.82 15.33 -1.36
N MET A 383 -1.54 15.05 -1.11
CA MET A 383 -0.56 16.02 -0.61
C MET A 383 -0.20 16.98 -1.75
N LEU A 384 -0.31 18.28 -1.47
CA LEU A 384 0.08 19.34 -2.38
C LEU A 384 1.27 20.10 -1.78
N ARG A 385 2.26 20.40 -2.61
CA ARG A 385 3.28 21.38 -2.31
C ARG A 385 2.70 22.77 -2.59
N VAL A 386 2.61 23.60 -1.55
CA VAL A 386 2.00 24.93 -1.58
C VAL A 386 3.11 25.97 -1.46
N ARG A 387 3.24 26.85 -2.46
CA ARG A 387 4.35 27.79 -2.62
C ARG A 387 3.89 29.23 -2.69
N GLY A 388 4.69 30.12 -2.10
CA GLY A 388 4.52 31.56 -2.11
C GLY A 388 3.99 32.11 -0.78
N PRO A 389 4.10 33.44 -0.55
CA PRO A 389 3.66 34.05 0.69
C PRO A 389 2.13 34.14 0.78
N GLY A 390 1.56 33.59 1.85
CA GLY A 390 0.12 33.60 2.10
C GLY A 390 -0.30 32.80 3.33
N ARG A 391 -1.58 32.45 3.40
CA ARG A 391 -2.15 31.56 4.42
C ARG A 391 -3.29 30.73 3.86
N VAL A 392 -3.54 29.60 4.51
CA VAL A 392 -4.68 28.70 4.23
C VAL A 392 -5.47 28.48 5.51
N LEU A 393 -6.80 28.52 5.43
CA LEU A 393 -7.69 28.16 6.53
C LEU A 393 -8.35 26.81 6.26
N LEU A 394 -8.28 25.93 7.26
CA LEU A 394 -8.94 24.63 7.29
C LEU A 394 -10.03 24.64 8.37
N ALA A 395 -11.17 24.01 8.09
CA ALA A 395 -12.20 23.72 9.08
C ALA A 395 -11.68 22.66 10.06
N ARG A 396 -11.88 22.87 11.36
CA ARG A 396 -11.41 21.92 12.38
C ARG A 396 -12.25 20.65 12.41
N GLY A 397 -13.58 20.82 12.36
CA GLY A 397 -14.55 19.73 12.50
C GLY A 397 -14.40 18.99 13.83
N GLU A 398 -14.80 17.72 13.83
CA GLU A 398 -14.71 16.83 15.02
C GLU A 398 -13.26 16.41 15.34
N TRP A 399 -12.30 16.71 14.47
CA TRP A 399 -10.91 16.26 14.59
C TRP A 399 -10.14 17.03 15.68
N VAL A 400 -9.26 16.31 16.37
CA VAL A 400 -8.21 16.88 17.23
C VAL A 400 -6.99 17.18 16.36
N TRP A 401 -6.74 18.47 16.12
CA TRP A 401 -5.56 18.92 15.41
C TRP A 401 -4.41 19.14 16.38
N ARG A 402 -3.21 18.69 16.01
CA ARG A 402 -2.02 18.73 16.86
C ARG A 402 -0.79 19.14 16.06
N PRO A 403 -0.35 20.41 16.13
CA PRO A 403 1.00 20.75 15.72
C PRO A 403 1.99 20.10 16.69
N LEU A 404 3.01 19.44 16.12
CA LEU A 404 4.19 18.95 16.81
C LEU A 404 5.43 19.59 16.18
N ARG A 405 6.47 19.77 16.98
CA ARG A 405 7.76 20.30 16.55
C ARG A 405 8.80 19.19 16.61
N LEU A 406 9.53 19.01 15.51
CA LEU A 406 10.70 18.15 15.42
C LEU A 406 11.93 19.07 15.53
N ASP A 407 12.54 19.12 16.71
CA ASP A 407 13.76 19.91 16.96
C ASP A 407 15.00 19.05 16.71
N GLY A 408 15.17 18.61 15.47
CA GLY A 408 16.29 17.78 15.01
C GLY A 408 16.09 16.27 15.15
N ALA A 409 15.01 15.85 15.82
CA ALA A 409 14.60 14.45 15.94
C ALA A 409 14.08 13.88 14.61
N ASP A 410 14.27 12.57 14.42
CA ASP A 410 13.57 11.77 13.43
C ASP A 410 12.21 11.29 13.96
N GLY A 411 11.20 11.24 13.11
CA GLY A 411 9.86 10.77 13.49
C GLY A 411 9.17 10.03 12.35
N TYR A 412 8.65 8.84 12.65
CA TYR A 412 7.84 8.06 11.74
C TYR A 412 6.37 8.30 12.08
N PHE A 413 5.58 8.75 11.13
CA PHE A 413 4.16 9.07 11.32
C PHE A 413 3.31 8.25 10.36
N MET A 414 2.15 7.79 10.83
CA MET A 414 1.13 7.19 9.95
C MET A 414 0.73 8.21 8.90
N GLU A 415 0.80 7.83 7.61
CA GLU A 415 0.60 8.76 6.50
C GLU A 415 -0.76 9.48 6.62
N ARG A 416 -1.81 8.74 6.95
CA ARG A 416 -3.19 9.23 7.17
C ARG A 416 -3.34 10.27 8.29
N SER A 417 -2.40 10.33 9.24
CA SER A 417 -2.43 11.27 10.38
C SER A 417 -1.73 12.59 10.10
N VAL A 418 -0.92 12.68 9.04
CA VAL A 418 -0.17 13.89 8.66
C VAL A 418 -0.95 14.71 7.64
N THR A 419 -1.39 15.91 8.04
CA THR A 419 -2.12 16.82 7.15
C THR A 419 -1.23 17.90 6.55
N ALA A 420 -0.23 18.39 7.27
CA ALA A 420 0.76 19.34 6.73
C ALA A 420 2.13 19.26 7.42
N PHE A 421 3.19 19.71 6.76
CA PHE A 421 4.52 19.94 7.33
C PHE A 421 5.29 21.01 6.54
N ASP A 422 6.20 21.74 7.20
CA ASP A 422 6.97 22.82 6.56
C ASP A 422 8.21 22.34 5.78
N GLU A 423 8.74 23.21 4.91
CA GLU A 423 9.87 22.92 4.01
C GLU A 423 11.20 22.55 4.71
N SER A 424 11.32 22.83 6.03
CA SER A 424 12.55 22.51 6.77
C SER A 424 12.64 21.03 7.18
N LEU A 425 11.55 20.27 7.01
CA LEU A 425 11.50 18.83 7.22
C LEU A 425 11.74 18.07 5.90
N THR A 426 12.84 17.32 5.87
CA THR A 426 13.04 16.29 4.84
C THR A 426 12.09 15.13 5.11
N TYR A 427 11.51 14.57 4.05
CA TYR A 427 10.57 13.46 4.16
C TYR A 427 10.91 12.29 3.22
N GLU A 428 10.64 11.08 3.68
CA GLU A 428 10.62 9.85 2.88
C GLU A 428 9.36 9.04 3.24
N ASN A 429 8.66 8.50 2.24
CA ASN A 429 7.54 7.59 2.43
C ASN A 429 8.06 6.15 2.63
N GLY A 430 7.31 5.37 3.40
CA GLY A 430 7.58 3.95 3.60
C GLY A 430 6.32 3.19 3.98
N ARG A 431 6.47 1.88 4.18
CA ARG A 431 5.41 1.01 4.71
C ARG A 431 5.98 -0.02 5.68
N VAL A 432 5.18 -0.44 6.66
CA VAL A 432 5.37 -1.75 7.32
C VAL A 432 4.36 -2.69 6.68
N PRO A 433 4.83 -3.71 5.93
CA PRO A 433 3.93 -4.64 5.29
C PRO A 433 3.22 -5.53 6.31
N SER A 434 1.98 -5.85 6.02
CA SER A 434 1.16 -6.80 6.78
C SER A 434 0.84 -8.03 5.92
N PRO A 435 0.45 -9.15 6.55
CA PRO A 435 -0.33 -10.20 5.90
C PRO A 435 -1.73 -10.39 6.53
N VAL A 436 -2.14 -9.50 7.45
CA VAL A 436 -3.34 -9.64 8.31
C VAL A 436 -4.21 -8.37 8.40
N CYS A 437 -3.79 -7.26 7.77
CA CYS A 437 -4.52 -5.99 7.72
C CYS A 437 -3.96 -5.10 6.60
N GLU A 438 -4.52 -3.90 6.37
CA GLU A 438 -3.90 -2.90 5.49
C GLU A 438 -2.45 -2.60 5.88
N ASP A 439 -1.56 -2.44 4.88
CA ASP A 439 -0.20 -1.93 5.02
C ASP A 439 -0.16 -0.63 5.85
N LEU A 440 0.74 -0.56 6.83
CA LEU A 440 0.96 0.69 7.58
C LEU A 440 1.74 1.66 6.71
N ASN A 441 1.04 2.47 5.91
CA ASN A 441 1.59 3.58 5.16
C ASN A 441 2.17 4.65 6.10
N LEU A 442 3.42 5.03 5.88
CA LEU A 442 4.21 5.92 6.76
C LEU A 442 4.85 7.07 5.99
N VAL A 443 5.08 8.17 6.71
CA VAL A 443 6.08 9.19 6.35
C VAL A 443 7.10 9.32 7.48
N HIS A 444 8.38 9.19 7.11
CA HIS A 444 9.52 9.48 7.96
C HIS A 444 9.93 10.94 7.75
N LEU A 445 9.79 11.75 8.80
CA LEU A 445 10.15 13.17 8.83
C LEU A 445 11.44 13.38 9.63
N ARG A 446 12.36 14.21 9.11
CA ARG A 446 13.61 14.62 9.79
C ARG A 446 13.94 16.07 9.49
N GLY A 447 14.22 16.88 10.51
CA GLY A 447 14.65 18.27 10.36
C GLY A 447 14.41 19.11 11.61
N ASN A 448 14.39 20.43 11.46
CA ASN A 448 14.17 21.41 12.53
C ASN A 448 12.89 22.22 12.26
N GLY A 449 11.73 21.54 12.25
CA GLY A 449 10.49 22.06 11.70
C GLY A 449 9.23 21.53 12.37
N SER A 450 8.07 21.87 11.80
CA SER A 450 6.76 21.55 12.34
C SER A 450 6.00 20.55 11.46
N VAL A 451 5.23 19.67 12.11
CA VAL A 451 4.23 18.81 11.46
C VAL A 451 2.86 19.04 12.11
N LEU A 452 1.81 19.13 11.30
CA LEU A 452 0.42 19.26 11.72
C LEU A 452 -0.29 17.92 11.55
N LEU A 453 -0.63 17.30 12.69
CA LEU A 453 -1.41 16.07 12.72
C LEU A 453 -2.91 16.35 12.84
N GLN A 454 -3.70 15.47 12.23
CA GLN A 454 -5.16 15.43 12.33
C GLN A 454 -5.57 14.06 12.88
N LEU A 455 -6.24 14.05 14.04
CA LEU A 455 -6.47 12.85 14.85
C LEU A 455 -7.94 12.72 15.26
N PRO A 456 -8.52 11.50 15.32
CA PRO A 456 -9.91 11.31 15.76
C PRO A 456 -10.11 11.51 17.28
N GLY A 457 -9.05 11.78 18.04
CA GLY A 457 -9.10 11.94 19.48
C GLY A 457 -7.77 12.44 20.07
N PRO A 458 -7.68 12.55 21.41
CA PRO A 458 -6.48 13.05 22.09
C PRO A 458 -5.23 12.22 21.77
N LEU A 459 -4.08 12.90 21.71
CA LEU A 459 -2.76 12.28 21.54
C LEU A 459 -2.18 11.90 22.90
N LEU A 460 -1.74 10.65 23.03
CA LEU A 460 -0.91 10.13 24.11
C LEU A 460 0.51 9.88 23.58
N ALA A 461 1.52 10.16 24.41
CA ALA A 461 2.89 9.70 24.21
C ALA A 461 3.20 8.59 25.23
N LEU A 462 3.91 7.56 24.81
CA LEU A 462 4.29 6.41 25.62
C LEU A 462 5.78 6.10 25.43
N ASP A 463 6.56 6.24 26.49
CA ASP A 463 8.00 5.94 26.46
C ASP A 463 8.22 4.42 26.34
N LEU A 464 9.06 4.00 25.38
CA LEU A 464 9.59 2.64 25.28
C LEU A 464 11.04 2.61 25.77
N GLY A 465 11.29 1.79 26.77
CA GLY A 465 12.64 1.35 27.17
C GLY A 465 12.87 -0.10 26.80
N PRO A 466 13.95 -0.75 27.29
CA PRO A 466 14.32 -2.12 26.95
C PRO A 466 13.38 -3.21 27.53
N GLY A 467 12.20 -2.82 28.02
CA GLY A 467 11.21 -3.66 28.70
C GLY A 467 10.32 -4.50 27.78
N GLY A 468 10.91 -5.14 26.76
CA GLY A 468 10.20 -6.05 25.86
C GLY A 468 9.30 -5.36 24.81
N PRO A 469 8.55 -6.15 24.02
CA PRO A 469 7.61 -5.63 23.02
C PRO A 469 6.39 -4.96 23.66
N VAL A 470 6.01 -3.79 23.14
CA VAL A 470 4.69 -3.19 23.39
C VAL A 470 3.82 -3.37 22.16
N ARG A 471 2.58 -3.85 22.35
CA ARG A 471 1.63 -4.13 21.27
C ARG A 471 0.47 -3.16 21.31
N VAL A 472 0.17 -2.50 20.19
CA VAL A 472 -0.89 -1.47 20.08
C VAL A 472 -1.78 -1.71 18.86
N PRO A 473 -3.11 -1.48 18.90
CA PRO A 473 -3.96 -1.69 17.73
C PRO A 473 -3.59 -0.74 16.58
N PRO A 474 -3.54 -1.19 15.31
CA PRO A 474 -3.16 -0.37 14.14
C PRO A 474 -3.93 0.94 14.02
N ALA A 475 -5.23 0.93 14.35
CA ALA A 475 -6.09 2.12 14.30
C ALA A 475 -5.72 3.20 15.35
N ARG A 476 -5.06 2.81 16.45
CA ARG A 476 -4.63 3.74 17.50
C ARG A 476 -3.22 4.29 17.30
N LEU A 477 -2.40 3.68 16.44
CA LEU A 477 -1.05 4.16 16.17
C LEU A 477 -1.08 5.46 15.36
N VAL A 478 -0.32 6.47 15.82
CA VAL A 478 -0.13 7.77 15.14
C VAL A 478 1.29 7.89 14.60
N GLY A 479 2.28 7.34 15.32
CA GLY A 479 3.69 7.38 14.94
C GLY A 479 4.62 6.99 16.08
N TRP A 480 5.92 7.20 15.91
CA TRP A 480 6.95 7.05 16.94
C TRP A 480 8.22 7.84 16.59
N HIS A 481 9.09 8.04 17.58
CA HIS A 481 10.47 8.52 17.37
C HIS A 481 11.48 7.68 18.15
N GLY A 482 12.74 7.67 17.71
CA GLY A 482 13.79 6.81 18.27
C GLY A 482 13.89 5.44 17.60
N ALA A 483 14.75 4.58 18.17
CA ALA A 483 15.20 3.31 17.60
C ALA A 483 14.18 2.17 17.79
N ILE A 484 12.94 2.39 17.37
CA ILE A 484 11.83 1.44 17.48
C ILE A 484 11.62 0.73 16.13
N THR A 485 11.61 -0.60 16.17
CA THR A 485 11.26 -1.47 15.04
C THR A 485 9.79 -1.89 15.16
N PRO A 486 8.91 -1.47 14.24
CA PRO A 486 7.54 -1.96 14.14
C PRO A 486 7.49 -3.33 13.45
N ARG A 487 6.55 -4.18 13.89
CA ARG A 487 6.12 -5.42 13.23
C ARG A 487 4.61 -5.55 13.41
N ILE A 488 3.92 -6.21 12.48
CA ILE A 488 2.47 -6.44 12.60
C ILE A 488 2.26 -7.90 12.99
N VAL A 489 1.45 -8.14 14.02
CA VAL A 489 1.27 -9.44 14.67
C VAL A 489 -0.21 -9.67 15.03
N SER A 490 -0.63 -10.93 15.18
CA SER A 490 -1.88 -11.23 15.88
C SER A 490 -1.69 -11.11 17.40
N LEU A 491 -2.73 -10.69 18.12
CA LEU A 491 -2.84 -10.78 19.58
C LEU A 491 -3.58 -12.04 20.04
N ALA A 492 -4.29 -12.73 19.15
CA ALA A 492 -5.06 -13.92 19.45
C ALA A 492 -4.61 -15.08 18.55
N ASP A 493 -4.39 -16.24 19.16
CA ASP A 493 -4.47 -17.51 18.47
C ASP A 493 -5.97 -17.83 18.20
N GLU A 494 -6.27 -18.63 17.18
CA GLU A 494 -7.63 -18.77 16.64
C GLU A 494 -8.62 -19.37 17.65
N GLY A 495 -9.52 -18.52 18.20
CA GLY A 495 -10.40 -18.93 19.30
C GLY A 495 -11.29 -17.83 19.88
N GLY A 496 -11.90 -16.98 19.04
CA GLY A 496 -12.80 -15.91 19.48
C GLY A 496 -13.84 -15.54 18.42
N ASP A 497 -15.10 -15.91 18.67
CA ASP A 497 -16.22 -15.70 17.75
C ASP A 497 -16.63 -14.20 17.63
N ALA A 498 -17.24 -13.85 16.49
CA ALA A 498 -17.82 -12.54 16.16
C ALA A 498 -16.88 -11.31 16.05
N GLY A 499 -15.58 -11.50 15.75
CA GLY A 499 -14.67 -10.40 15.40
C GLY A 499 -13.54 -10.83 14.47
N GLY A 500 -13.13 -9.95 13.54
CA GLY A 500 -11.96 -10.19 12.68
C GLY A 500 -10.64 -10.26 13.46
N PRO A 501 -9.54 -10.69 12.82
CA PRO A 501 -8.27 -10.99 13.50
C PRO A 501 -7.80 -9.81 14.37
N LEU A 502 -7.45 -10.11 15.62
CA LEU A 502 -7.10 -9.10 16.62
C LEU A 502 -5.66 -8.61 16.39
N VAL A 503 -5.45 -7.82 15.34
CA VAL A 503 -4.12 -7.36 14.93
C VAL A 503 -3.57 -6.28 15.86
N ALA A 504 -2.28 -6.36 16.15
CA ALA A 504 -1.49 -5.30 16.78
C ALA A 504 -0.24 -4.96 15.96
N VAL A 505 0.22 -3.72 16.13
CA VAL A 505 1.60 -3.34 15.84
C VAL A 505 2.43 -3.63 17.09
N GLU A 506 3.32 -4.60 16.99
CA GLU A 506 4.37 -4.85 17.97
C GLU A 506 5.52 -3.87 17.74
N LEU A 507 5.92 -3.16 18.79
CA LEU A 507 6.91 -2.10 18.78
C LEU A 507 8.04 -2.49 19.72
N VAL A 508 9.24 -2.69 19.18
CA VAL A 508 10.43 -3.19 19.90
C VAL A 508 11.58 -2.20 19.73
N GLY A 509 12.12 -1.70 20.84
CA GLY A 509 13.28 -0.80 20.85
C GLY A 509 13.16 0.28 21.93
N GLU A 510 13.96 1.34 21.78
CA GLU A 510 13.98 2.47 22.71
C GLU A 510 13.57 3.77 22.00
N GLY A 511 12.64 4.52 22.59
CA GLY A 511 12.06 5.72 21.95
C GLY A 511 10.72 6.11 22.58
N VAL A 512 9.86 6.77 21.80
CA VAL A 512 8.51 7.17 22.24
C VAL A 512 7.50 6.85 21.15
N VAL A 513 6.38 6.21 21.54
CA VAL A 513 5.25 5.89 20.65
C VAL A 513 4.14 6.91 20.84
N LEU A 514 3.53 7.32 19.73
CA LEU A 514 2.42 8.27 19.67
C LEU A 514 1.12 7.52 19.35
N LEU A 515 0.12 7.65 20.23
CA LEU A 515 -1.14 6.90 20.21
C LEU A 515 -2.36 7.82 20.28
N CYS A 516 -3.46 7.42 19.65
CA CYS A 516 -4.74 8.14 19.73
C CYS A 516 -5.71 7.47 20.73
N LEU A 517 -6.36 8.30 21.55
CA LEU A 517 -7.26 7.87 22.63
C LEU A 517 -8.75 7.85 22.26
N SER A 518 -9.13 8.12 21.00
CA SER A 518 -10.50 7.93 20.50
C SER A 518 -10.98 6.50 20.75
N GLN A 519 -12.19 6.30 21.27
CA GLN A 519 -12.71 4.97 21.65
C GLN A 519 -12.71 3.98 20.48
#